data_AF-A0A395X794-F1
#
_entry.id   AF-A0A395X794-F1
#
_cell.length_a   1.000
_cell.length_b   1.000
_cell.length_c   1.000
_cell.angle_alpha   90.00
_cell.angle_beta   90.00
_cell.angle_gamma   90.00
#
_symmetry.space_group_name_H-M   'P 1'
#
loop_
_entity.id
_entity.type
_entity.pdbx_description
1 polymer ?
#
loop_
_entity_poly.entity_id
_entity_poly.type
_entity_poly.pdbx_seq_one_letter_code
_entity_poly.pdbx_strand_id
1 'polypeptide(L)'
;MSKSVLVIDTPENCGKCKFISGFWCRAMDGRRVPNNDVIPDWCPLKPLPEKMKVTGLYNGEYFKAGGKLPSYKIGWNDCIDEITGKS
;
A
#
# COMPACT_ATOMS: atom_id res chain seq x y z
N MET A 1 -9.92 16.23 -14.18
CA MET A 1 -8.70 15.40 -14.28
C MET A 1 -9.00 14.04 -13.67
N SER A 2 -8.79 12.95 -14.42
CA SER A 2 -8.87 11.60 -13.88
C SER A 2 -7.62 11.30 -13.03
N LYS A 3 -7.80 10.54 -11.96
CA LYS A 3 -6.70 10.05 -11.11
C LYS A 3 -6.48 8.57 -11.44
N SER A 4 -5.23 8.12 -11.36
CA SER A 4 -4.85 6.72 -11.56
C SER A 4 -4.02 6.24 -10.38
N VAL A 5 -4.06 4.94 -10.11
CA VAL A 5 -3.22 4.25 -9.12
C VAL A 5 -2.38 3.21 -9.86
N LEU A 6 -1.12 3.08 -9.48
CA LEU A 6 -0.21 2.05 -9.99
C LEU A 6 0.10 1.08 -8.85
N VAL A 7 -0.27 -0.19 -9.04
CA VAL A 7 0.07 -1.29 -8.13
C VAL A 7 1.08 -2.19 -8.81
N ILE A 8 2.25 -2.37 -8.18
CA ILE A 8 3.32 -3.26 -8.61
C ILE A 8 4.06 -3.76 -7.38
N ASP A 9 4.85 -4.83 -7.53
CA ASP A 9 5.81 -5.21 -6.51
C ASP A 9 6.82 -4.09 -6.28
N THR A 10 7.01 -3.72 -5.01
CA THR A 10 8.02 -2.73 -4.62
C THR A 10 9.41 -3.32 -4.92
N PRO A 11 10.21 -2.69 -5.80
CA PRO A 11 11.56 -3.16 -6.07
C PRO A 11 12.42 -3.02 -4.80
N GLU A 12 13.40 -3.90 -4.59
CA GLU A 12 14.26 -3.81 -3.39
C GLU A 12 15.06 -2.49 -3.34
N ASN A 13 15.42 -1.94 -4.50
CA ASN A 13 16.13 -0.67 -4.62
C ASN A 13 15.90 -0.02 -5.99
N CYS A 14 16.43 1.19 -6.19
CA CYS A 14 16.30 1.89 -7.46
C CYS A 14 16.97 1.16 -8.63
N GLY A 15 18.08 0.44 -8.41
CA GLY A 15 18.76 -0.34 -9.45
C GLY A 15 17.92 -1.48 -10.03
N LYS A 16 17.02 -2.06 -9.23
CA LYS A 16 16.05 -3.09 -9.65
C LYS A 16 14.71 -2.51 -10.13
N CYS A 17 14.53 -1.19 -10.09
CA CYS A 17 13.26 -0.53 -10.41
C CYS A 17 13.10 -0.33 -11.93
N LYS A 18 11.97 -0.75 -12.50
CA LYS A 18 11.67 -0.57 -13.94
C LYS A 18 11.59 0.89 -14.42
N PHE A 19 11.56 1.86 -13.50
CA PHE A 19 11.50 3.29 -13.81
C PHE A 19 12.87 3.98 -13.78
N ILE A 20 13.95 3.28 -13.41
CA ILE A 20 15.29 3.88 -13.36
C ILE A 20 15.96 3.90 -14.74
N SER A 21 16.73 4.96 -15.01
CA SER A 21 17.56 5.09 -16.19
C SER A 21 18.92 5.64 -15.77
N GLY A 22 19.90 4.76 -15.52
CA GLY A 22 21.15 5.16 -14.87
C GLY A 22 20.89 5.63 -13.45
N PHE A 23 20.96 6.95 -13.22
CA PHE A 23 20.64 7.60 -11.93
C PHE A 23 19.39 8.50 -12.01
N TRP A 24 18.54 8.33 -13.02
CA TRP A 24 17.39 9.21 -13.28
C TRP A 24 16.07 8.44 -13.15
N CYS A 25 15.19 8.87 -12.24
CA CYS A 25 13.89 8.25 -12.00
C CYS A 25 12.82 8.83 -12.93
N ARG A 26 12.35 8.04 -13.90
CA ARG A 26 11.34 8.46 -14.89
C ARG A 26 9.96 8.68 -14.29
N ALA A 27 9.64 8.04 -13.17
CA ALA A 27 8.38 8.24 -12.45
C ALA A 27 8.27 9.61 -11.77
N MET A 28 9.40 10.32 -11.63
CA MET A 28 9.49 11.62 -10.95
C MET A 28 10.12 12.67 -11.85
N ASP A 29 9.66 12.73 -13.11
CA ASP A 29 10.09 13.72 -14.10
C ASP A 29 11.62 13.79 -14.28
N GLY A 30 12.26 12.62 -14.29
CA GLY A 30 13.71 12.53 -14.43
C GLY A 30 14.49 13.02 -13.21
N ARG A 31 13.90 12.99 -12.01
CA ARG A 31 14.62 13.34 -10.77
C ARG A 31 15.82 12.41 -10.54
N ARG A 32 16.97 12.99 -10.20
CA ARG A 32 18.20 12.25 -9.90
C ARG A 32 18.10 11.50 -8.57
N VAL A 33 18.50 10.23 -8.54
CA VAL A 33 18.76 9.47 -7.31
C VAL A 33 20.24 9.59 -6.91
N PRO A 34 20.57 9.77 -5.63
CA PRO A 34 21.96 9.88 -5.18
C PRO A 34 22.77 8.60 -5.40
N ASN A 35 22.13 7.44 -5.17
CA ASN A 35 22.64 6.11 -5.48
C ASN A 35 21.47 5.19 -5.85
N ASN A 36 21.77 4.01 -6.40
CA ASN A 36 20.75 3.05 -6.84
C ASN A 36 20.44 1.97 -5.79
N ASP A 37 21.10 1.99 -4.64
CA ASP A 37 21.04 0.93 -3.63
C ASP A 37 19.95 1.18 -2.57
N VAL A 38 19.37 2.39 -2.54
CA VAL A 38 18.27 2.73 -1.64
C VAL A 38 17.07 3.29 -2.41
N ILE A 39 15.87 3.15 -1.84
CA ILE A 39 14.67 3.85 -2.29
C ILE A 39 14.59 5.18 -1.54
N PRO A 40 14.61 6.34 -2.23
CA PRO A 40 14.50 7.63 -1.55
C PRO A 40 13.12 7.88 -0.96
N ASP A 41 13.04 8.69 0.11
CA ASP A 41 11.78 9.05 0.77
C ASP A 41 10.77 9.75 -0.16
N TRP A 42 11.26 10.45 -1.18
CA TRP A 42 10.43 11.11 -2.18
C TRP A 42 9.89 10.17 -3.26
N CYS A 43 10.25 8.89 -3.26
CA CYS A 43 9.75 7.91 -4.21
C CYS A 43 8.20 7.82 -4.12
N PRO A 44 7.50 7.81 -5.27
CA PRO A 44 6.04 7.75 -5.30
C PRO A 44 5.51 6.35 -5.00
N LEU A 45 6.34 5.31 -5.18
CA LEU A 45 6.00 3.95 -4.80
C LEU A 45 6.05 3.83 -3.29
N LYS A 46 4.87 3.87 -2.67
CA LYS A 46 4.70 3.65 -1.24
C LYS A 46 4.27 2.20 -1.02
N PRO A 47 4.75 1.56 0.07
CA PRO A 47 4.27 0.23 0.42
C PRO A 47 2.76 0.27 0.64
N LEU A 48 2.10 -0.84 0.37
CA LEU A 48 0.71 -1.00 0.78
C LEU A 48 0.61 -0.83 2.30
N PRO A 49 -0.48 -0.25 2.79
CA PRO A 49 -0.66 -0.12 4.22
C PRO A 49 -0.82 -1.50 4.88
N GLU A 50 -0.58 -1.55 6.18
CA GLU A 50 -0.77 -2.77 6.97
C GLU A 50 -2.26 -3.08 7.17
N LYS A 51 -2.57 -4.37 7.36
CA LYS A 51 -3.90 -4.81 7.78
C LYS A 51 -4.24 -4.25 9.16
N MET A 52 -5.50 -3.86 9.35
CA MET A 52 -6.01 -3.41 10.63
C MET A 52 -6.30 -4.61 11.54
N LYS A 53 -5.89 -4.50 12.81
CA LYS A 53 -6.25 -5.48 13.83
C LYS A 53 -7.75 -5.38 14.14
N VAL A 54 -8.46 -6.47 13.88
CA VAL A 54 -9.86 -6.62 14.28
C VAL A 54 -9.87 -7.13 15.72
N THR A 55 -10.04 -6.20 16.67
CA THR A 55 -10.04 -6.47 18.11
C THR A 55 -11.43 -6.24 18.70
N GLY A 56 -11.93 -7.17 19.50
CA GLY A 56 -13.22 -7.07 20.18
C GLY A 56 -14.03 -8.36 20.10
N LEU A 57 -14.94 -8.55 21.08
CA LEU A 57 -15.89 -9.65 21.08
C LEU A 57 -17.18 -9.17 20.39
N TYR A 58 -17.32 -9.48 19.10
CA TYR A 58 -18.46 -9.09 18.28
C TYR A 58 -19.55 -10.17 18.32
N ASN A 59 -20.07 -10.46 19.52
CA ASN A 59 -21.08 -11.48 19.74
C ASN A 59 -22.51 -10.89 19.72
N GLY A 60 -23.52 -11.74 19.90
CA GLY A 60 -24.92 -11.31 19.90
C GLY A 60 -25.26 -10.27 20.97
N GLU A 61 -24.61 -10.31 22.15
CA GLU A 61 -24.84 -9.32 23.23
C GLU A 61 -24.28 -7.95 22.86
N TYR A 62 -23.08 -7.90 22.26
CA TYR A 62 -22.49 -6.67 21.75
C TYR A 62 -23.42 -5.96 20.76
N PHE A 63 -24.00 -6.71 19.82
CA PHE A 63 -24.92 -6.14 18.84
C PHE A 63 -26.28 -5.76 19.44
N LYS A 64 -26.80 -6.54 20.40
CA LYS A 64 -28.02 -6.17 21.15
C LYS A 64 -27.85 -4.86 21.93
N ALA A 65 -26.64 -4.56 22.41
CA ALA A 65 -26.31 -3.30 23.08
C ALA A 65 -26.06 -2.13 22.10
N GLY A 66 -26.33 -2.29 20.80
CA GLY A 66 -26.14 -1.24 19.78
C GLY A 66 -24.70 -1.14 19.25
N GLY A 67 -23.85 -2.15 19.52
CA GLY A 67 -22.51 -2.23 18.96
C GLY A 67 -22.52 -2.26 17.43
N LYS A 68 -21.49 -1.68 16.80
CA LYS A 68 -21.36 -1.64 15.34
C LYS A 68 -20.32 -2.64 14.88
N LEU A 69 -20.59 -3.33 13.76
CA LEU A 69 -19.60 -4.17 13.10
C LEU A 69 -18.32 -3.37 12.82
N PRO A 70 -17.12 -3.96 12.92
CA PRO A 70 -15.88 -3.32 12.54
C PRO A 70 -15.72 -3.30 11.01
N SER A 71 -16.80 -2.99 10.27
CA SER A 71 -16.92 -3.10 8.81
C SER A 71 -15.81 -2.35 8.07
N TYR A 72 -15.38 -1.21 8.60
CA TYR A 72 -14.24 -0.46 8.05
C TYR A 72 -12.93 -1.26 8.10
N LYS A 73 -12.63 -1.93 9.23
CA LYS A 73 -11.40 -2.73 9.38
C LYS A 73 -11.44 -3.97 8.50
N ILE A 74 -12.61 -4.60 8.39
CA ILE A 74 -12.83 -5.76 7.53
C ILE A 74 -12.65 -5.35 6.07
N GLY A 75 -13.42 -4.37 5.58
CA GLY A 75 -13.30 -3.92 4.19
C GLY A 75 -11.92 -3.37 3.83
N TRP A 76 -11.21 -2.75 4.76
CA TRP A 76 -9.81 -2.36 4.57
C TRP A 76 -8.89 -3.57 4.32
N ASN A 77 -9.03 -4.62 5.13
CA ASN A 77 -8.25 -5.83 4.99
C ASN A 77 -8.59 -6.59 3.71
N ASP A 78 -9.88 -6.64 3.35
CA ASP A 78 -10.37 -7.26 2.12
C ASP A 78 -9.78 -6.55 0.89
N CYS A 79 -9.75 -5.21 0.88
CA CYS A 79 -9.07 -4.45 -0.18
C CYS A 79 -7.59 -4.81 -0.30
N ILE A 80 -6.87 -4.98 0.82
CA ILE A 80 -5.46 -5.39 0.80
C ILE A 80 -5.30 -6.81 0.25
N ASP A 81 -6.20 -7.72 0.63
CA ASP A 81 -6.19 -9.11 0.16
C ASP A 81 -6.41 -9.19 -1.36
N GLU A 82 -7.38 -8.45 -1.89
CA GLU A 82 -7.62 -8.36 -3.33
C GLU A 82 -6.44 -7.76 -4.09
N ILE A 83 -5.83 -6.69 -3.56
CA ILE A 83 -4.65 -6.07 -4.18
C ILE A 83 -3.46 -7.05 -4.19
N THR A 84 -3.32 -7.88 -3.15
CA THR A 84 -2.20 -8.83 -3.00
C THR A 84 -2.48 -10.22 -3.55
N GLY A 85 -3.68 -10.48 -4.09
CA GLY A 85 -4.10 -11.78 -4.60
C GLY A 85 -4.21 -12.87 -3.52
N LYS A 86 -4.45 -12.48 -2.26
CA LYS A 86 -4.59 -13.39 -1.11
C LYS A 86 -6.08 -13.64 -0.85
N SER A 87 -6.71 -14.43 -1.70
CA SER A 87 -8.10 -14.91 -1.53
C SER A 87 -8.16 -16.22 -0.77
#